data_AF-A0A848KLY8-F1
#
_entry.id   AF-A0A848KLY8-F1
#
_cell.length_a   1.000
_cell.length_b   1.000
_cell.length_c   1.000
_cell.angle_alpha   90.00
_cell.angle_beta   90.00
_cell.angle_gamma   90.00
#
_symmetry.space_group_name_H-M   'P 1'
#
loop_
_entity.id
_entity.type
_entity.pdbx_description
1 polymer ?
#
loop_
_entity_poly.entity_id
_entity_poly.type
_entity_poly.pdbx_seq_one_letter_code
_entity_poly.pdbx_strand_id
1 'polypeptide(L)'
;MALTLLRTAGIAGSVTLALLCSSCSADAEEENPVDRVKAAFASSYGIASSKVDVKIGAVVNECRYYSASTTAVTDVGSQTFVVLPDSRLFGKVPGSLENATAVLRACSTGQSATQWARDIVDFSSVIYAAPITDPATAREPVATVHAAGLEFFAPQLTTTGDSTVVKFYSRNVGFTAPAVHYVEATLPDNGTLRVDARKL
;
A
#
# COMPACT_ATOMS: atom_id res chain seq x y z
N MET A 1 8.84 -62.19 -13.71
CA MET A 1 7.87 -63.29 -13.84
C MET A 1 7.98 -64.18 -12.61
N ALA A 2 7.11 -63.98 -11.61
CA ALA A 2 6.81 -64.94 -10.54
C ALA A 2 5.64 -64.39 -9.73
N LEU A 3 4.47 -64.99 -9.92
CA LEU A 3 3.27 -64.84 -9.09
C LEU A 3 3.31 -65.99 -8.08
N THR A 4 3.10 -65.72 -6.79
CA THR A 4 2.68 -66.77 -5.84
C THR A 4 1.71 -66.17 -4.84
N LEU A 5 0.56 -66.84 -4.72
CA LEU A 5 -0.67 -66.44 -4.07
C LEU A 5 -1.09 -67.61 -3.16
N LEU A 6 -1.25 -67.38 -1.86
CA LEU A 6 -2.00 -68.22 -0.90
C LEU A 6 -2.48 -67.26 0.23
N ARG A 7 -3.77 -66.87 0.36
CA ARG A 7 -4.92 -67.58 0.99
C ARG A 7 -4.55 -68.19 2.36
N THR A 8 -5.22 -68.00 3.51
CA THR A 8 -6.59 -67.59 3.91
C THR A 8 -6.58 -67.56 5.46
N ALA A 9 -7.18 -66.59 6.17
CA ALA A 9 -8.45 -66.65 6.93
C ALA A 9 -8.30 -65.58 8.05
N GLY A 10 -9.25 -64.71 8.45
CA GLY A 10 -10.70 -64.79 8.41
C GLY A 10 -11.24 -64.90 9.85
N ILE A 11 -11.29 -63.79 10.62
CA ILE A 11 -12.26 -63.64 11.71
C ILE A 11 -12.83 -62.22 11.67
N ALA A 12 -14.14 -62.18 11.53
CA ALA A 12 -15.02 -61.03 11.47
C ALA A 12 -15.24 -60.37 12.83
N GLY A 13 -15.70 -59.11 12.81
CA GLY A 13 -16.58 -58.60 13.85
C GLY A 13 -16.24 -57.21 14.38
N SER A 14 -16.65 -56.16 13.66
CA SER A 14 -17.66 -55.19 14.14
C SER A 14 -17.67 -53.95 13.28
N VAL A 15 -18.80 -53.77 12.60
CA VAL A 15 -19.24 -52.52 11.97
C VAL A 15 -19.61 -51.55 13.08
N THR A 16 -18.95 -50.39 13.17
CA THR A 16 -19.48 -49.24 13.93
C THR A 16 -19.12 -47.92 13.23
N LEU A 17 -20.17 -47.28 12.72
CA LEU A 17 -20.38 -45.85 12.50
C LEU A 17 -19.31 -45.01 11.77
N ALA A 18 -19.68 -44.63 10.55
CA ALA A 18 -19.38 -43.31 10.02
C ALA A 18 -19.95 -42.22 10.95
N LEU A 19 -19.12 -41.26 11.38
CA LEU A 19 -19.54 -39.91 11.75
C LEU A 19 -18.31 -38.98 11.77
N LEU A 20 -18.42 -37.88 11.01
CA LEU A 20 -17.73 -36.58 11.19
C LEU A 20 -16.23 -36.58 10.82
N CYS A 21 -15.82 -35.98 9.70
CA CYS A 21 -15.84 -34.54 9.53
C CYS A 21 -16.08 -34.15 8.05
N SER A 22 -17.34 -33.86 7.69
CA SER A 22 -17.69 -33.22 6.40
C SER A 22 -17.61 -31.69 6.48
N SER A 23 -16.89 -31.13 7.44
CA SER A 23 -16.79 -29.67 7.63
C SER A 23 -15.58 -29.30 8.48
N CYS A 24 -14.38 -29.40 7.89
CA CYS A 24 -13.23 -28.61 8.32
C CYS A 24 -12.59 -27.89 7.12
N SER A 25 -13.41 -27.35 6.22
CA SER A 25 -13.09 -26.06 5.65
C SER A 25 -13.47 -25.07 6.76
N ALA A 26 -12.55 -24.82 7.69
CA ALA A 26 -12.61 -23.55 8.37
C ALA A 26 -12.46 -22.53 7.23
N ASP A 27 -13.58 -21.95 6.81
CA ASP A 27 -13.58 -20.61 6.25
C ASP A 27 -12.70 -19.83 7.23
N ALA A 28 -11.45 -19.59 6.83
CA ALA A 28 -10.63 -18.59 7.48
C ALA A 28 -11.42 -17.31 7.22
N GLU A 29 -12.31 -16.99 8.15
CA GLU A 29 -13.16 -15.82 8.11
C GLU A 29 -12.21 -14.68 7.80
N GLU A 30 -12.31 -14.15 6.58
CA GLU A 30 -11.30 -13.24 6.04
C GLU A 30 -11.24 -12.07 7.02
N GLU A 31 -10.13 -11.99 7.76
CA GLU A 31 -10.02 -11.10 8.91
C GLU A 31 -10.39 -9.70 8.44
N ASN A 32 -11.38 -9.09 9.12
CA ASN A 32 -11.97 -7.83 8.71
C ASN A 32 -10.87 -6.82 8.36
N PRO A 33 -10.82 -6.29 7.13
CA PRO A 33 -9.79 -5.35 6.70
C PRO A 33 -9.58 -4.16 7.65
N VAL A 34 -10.63 -3.72 8.33
CA VAL A 34 -10.56 -2.65 9.33
C VAL A 34 -9.73 -3.08 10.55
N ASP A 35 -9.91 -4.30 11.03
CA ASP A 35 -9.19 -4.81 12.20
C ASP A 35 -7.71 -5.06 11.87
N ARG A 36 -7.42 -5.51 10.65
CA ARG A 36 -6.03 -5.60 10.14
C ARG A 36 -5.34 -4.24 10.07
N VAL A 37 -6.04 -3.20 9.57
CA VAL A 37 -5.51 -1.83 9.55
C VAL A 37 -5.28 -1.30 10.97
N LYS A 38 -6.23 -1.53 11.89
CA LYS A 38 -6.07 -1.16 13.31
C LYS A 38 -4.85 -1.84 13.92
N ALA A 39 -4.69 -3.15 13.71
CA ALA A 39 -3.57 -3.92 14.24
C ALA A 39 -2.23 -3.44 13.67
N ALA A 40 -2.15 -3.19 12.36
CA ALA A 40 -0.95 -2.68 11.71
C ALA A 40 -0.55 -1.31 12.26
N PHE A 41 -1.49 -0.35 12.33
CA PHE A 41 -1.23 0.98 12.90
C PHE A 41 -0.81 0.88 14.37
N ALA A 42 -1.56 0.12 15.17
CA ALA A 42 -1.29 -0.06 16.60
C ALA A 42 0.12 -0.62 16.83
N SER A 43 0.53 -1.60 16.04
CA SER A 43 1.87 -2.19 16.08
C SER A 43 2.96 -1.18 15.71
N SER A 44 2.75 -0.31 14.73
CA SER A 44 3.74 0.71 14.33
C SER A 44 4.01 1.74 15.42
N TYR A 45 3.03 2.02 16.30
CA TYR A 45 3.13 3.05 17.32
C TYR A 45 3.12 2.52 18.76
N GLY A 46 3.11 1.20 18.96
CA GLY A 46 3.15 0.59 20.28
C GLY A 46 1.92 0.90 21.15
N ILE A 47 0.73 1.00 20.54
CA ILE A 47 -0.53 1.29 21.23
C ILE A 47 -1.53 0.14 21.12
N ALA A 48 -2.62 0.19 21.87
CA ALA A 48 -3.72 -0.77 21.71
C ALA A 48 -4.56 -0.45 20.46
N SER A 49 -4.99 -1.48 19.72
CA SER A 49 -5.86 -1.34 18.54
C SER A 49 -7.20 -0.66 18.85
N SER A 50 -7.68 -0.76 20.09
CA SER A 50 -8.87 -0.05 20.59
C SER A 50 -8.70 1.47 20.70
N LYS A 51 -7.48 1.98 20.55
CA LYS A 51 -7.15 3.42 20.49
C LYS A 51 -6.95 3.92 19.07
N VAL A 52 -7.25 3.10 18.06
CA VAL A 52 -7.09 3.43 16.65
C VAL A 52 -8.47 3.61 16.01
N ASP A 53 -8.69 4.80 15.47
CA ASP A 53 -9.83 5.12 14.64
C ASP A 53 -9.47 4.87 13.17
N VAL A 54 -10.26 4.08 12.47
CA VAL A 54 -10.07 3.76 11.04
C VAL A 54 -11.28 4.22 10.25
N LYS A 55 -11.05 4.97 9.18
CA LYS A 55 -12.06 5.40 8.22
C LYS A 55 -11.77 4.78 6.86
N ILE A 56 -12.81 4.26 6.21
CA ILE A 56 -12.73 3.81 4.83
C ILE A 56 -12.66 5.05 3.94
N GLY A 57 -11.66 5.08 3.07
CA GLY A 57 -11.45 6.13 2.07
C GLY A 57 -12.02 5.72 0.72
N ALA A 58 -11.22 5.93 -0.33
CA ALA A 58 -11.58 5.58 -1.70
C ALA A 58 -11.47 4.08 -1.98
N VAL A 59 -12.22 3.62 -2.99
CA VAL A 59 -12.00 2.32 -3.63
C VAL A 59 -11.57 2.58 -5.06
N VAL A 60 -10.41 2.06 -5.46
CA VAL A 60 -9.80 2.26 -6.79
C VAL A 60 -9.30 0.92 -7.30
N ASN A 61 -9.80 0.47 -8.46
CA ASN A 61 -9.47 -0.86 -9.01
C ASN A 61 -9.55 -1.98 -7.94
N GLU A 62 -10.63 -2.02 -7.18
CA GLU A 62 -10.87 -2.96 -6.07
C GLU A 62 -9.93 -2.81 -4.86
N CYS A 63 -8.86 -2.01 -4.95
CA CYS A 63 -8.07 -1.61 -3.80
C CYS A 63 -8.89 -0.72 -2.87
N ARG A 64 -8.87 -1.04 -1.58
CA ARG A 64 -9.58 -0.28 -0.55
C ARG A 64 -8.59 0.54 0.25
N TYR A 65 -8.74 1.85 0.23
CA TYR A 65 -7.91 2.77 0.98
C TYR A 65 -8.53 3.03 2.34
N TYR A 66 -7.68 3.13 3.36
CA TYR A 66 -8.08 3.40 4.73
C TYR A 66 -7.22 4.53 5.30
N SER A 67 -7.83 5.32 6.16
CA SER A 67 -7.15 6.35 6.94
C SER A 67 -7.24 5.95 8.42
N ALA A 68 -6.09 5.75 9.06
CA ALA A 68 -6.00 5.38 10.46
C ALA A 68 -5.37 6.50 11.29
N SER A 69 -5.95 6.79 12.45
CA SER A 69 -5.50 7.87 13.34
C SER A 69 -5.65 7.47 14.80
N THR A 70 -4.96 8.19 15.69
CA THR A 70 -5.10 8.02 17.13
C THR A 70 -4.97 9.35 17.85
N THR A 71 -5.63 9.47 19.01
CA THR A 71 -5.39 10.54 19.98
C THR A 71 -4.47 10.09 21.12
N ALA A 72 -4.10 8.81 21.17
CA ALA A 72 -3.27 8.24 22.24
C ALA A 72 -1.79 8.60 22.12
N VAL A 73 -1.33 9.03 20.94
CA VAL A 73 0.04 9.49 20.70
C VAL A 73 -0.03 10.89 20.10
N THR A 74 0.55 11.86 20.80
CA THR A 74 0.71 13.22 20.26
C THR A 74 1.63 13.18 19.05
N ASP A 75 1.34 14.00 18.04
CA ASP A 75 2.13 14.15 16.81
C ASP A 75 2.07 12.99 15.81
N VAL A 76 1.33 11.92 16.10
CA VAL A 76 0.99 10.89 15.11
C VAL A 76 -0.26 11.31 14.35
N GLY A 77 -0.06 12.05 13.26
CA GLY A 77 -1.13 12.37 12.31
C GLY A 77 -1.74 11.12 11.66
N SER A 78 -2.79 11.32 10.88
CA SER A 78 -3.45 10.24 10.14
C SER A 78 -2.50 9.56 9.16
N GLN A 79 -2.52 8.23 9.10
CA GLN A 79 -1.75 7.42 8.17
C GLN A 79 -2.65 6.73 7.15
N THR A 80 -2.18 6.66 5.90
CA THR A 80 -2.87 5.95 4.83
C THR A 80 -2.46 4.48 4.81
N PHE A 81 -3.44 3.61 4.62
CA PHE A 81 -3.27 2.19 4.33
C PHE A 81 -4.05 1.83 3.08
N VAL A 82 -3.64 0.78 2.40
CA VAL A 82 -4.37 0.19 1.29
C VAL A 82 -4.38 -1.32 1.41
N VAL A 83 -5.56 -1.91 1.21
CA VAL A 83 -5.73 -3.35 1.05
C VAL A 83 -5.90 -3.60 -0.44
N LEU A 84 -5.00 -4.41 -1.00
CA LEU A 84 -5.00 -4.80 -2.40
C LEU A 84 -6.10 -5.87 -2.67
N PRO A 85 -6.43 -6.15 -3.95
CA PRO A 85 -7.41 -7.19 -4.31
C PRO A 85 -6.97 -8.60 -3.90
N ASP A 86 -5.66 -8.83 -3.73
CA ASP A 86 -5.10 -10.09 -3.21
C ASP A 86 -5.01 -10.14 -1.68
N SER A 87 -5.74 -9.25 -1.01
CA SER A 87 -5.81 -9.11 0.45
C SER A 87 -4.50 -8.71 1.12
N ARG A 88 -3.42 -8.38 0.40
CA ARG A 88 -2.21 -7.79 1.02
C ARG A 88 -2.51 -6.39 1.54
N LEU A 89 -1.95 -6.06 2.70
CA LEU A 89 -2.08 -4.76 3.36
C LEU A 89 -0.76 -4.00 3.28
N PHE A 90 -0.80 -2.78 2.78
CA PHE A 90 0.33 -1.86 2.78
C PHE A 90 -0.03 -0.60 3.56
N GLY A 91 0.81 -0.23 4.53
CA GLY A 91 0.76 1.07 5.18
C GLY A 91 1.80 2.02 4.59
N LYS A 92 1.67 3.30 4.92
CA LYS A 92 2.73 4.28 4.70
C LYS A 92 4.00 3.87 5.45
N VAL A 93 5.00 3.36 4.71
CA VAL A 93 6.33 3.04 5.24
C VAL A 93 7.35 3.91 4.50
N PRO A 94 8.12 4.76 5.20
CA PRO A 94 9.16 5.56 4.57
C PRO A 94 10.14 4.69 3.76
N GLY A 95 10.33 5.04 2.47
CA GLY A 95 11.38 4.47 1.62
C GLY A 95 11.05 3.13 0.92
N SER A 96 9.84 2.58 1.07
CA SER A 96 9.49 1.32 0.41
C SER A 96 9.03 1.52 -1.04
N LEU A 97 9.97 1.64 -1.98
CA LEU A 97 9.65 1.62 -3.41
C LEU A 97 8.93 0.33 -3.83
N GLU A 98 9.16 -0.78 -3.11
CA GLU A 98 8.47 -2.05 -3.33
C GLU A 98 6.97 -1.94 -3.01
N ASN A 99 6.60 -1.36 -1.87
CA ASN A 99 5.20 -1.14 -1.51
C ASN A 99 4.52 -0.26 -2.56
N ALA A 100 5.14 0.86 -2.91
CA ALA A 100 4.60 1.75 -3.93
C ALA A 100 4.48 1.06 -5.30
N THR A 101 5.45 0.22 -5.69
CA THR A 101 5.37 -0.58 -6.92
C THR A 101 4.15 -1.51 -6.89
N ALA A 102 3.93 -2.23 -5.79
CA ALA A 102 2.80 -3.14 -5.64
C ALA A 102 1.46 -2.39 -5.70
N VAL A 103 1.35 -1.28 -4.98
CA VAL A 103 0.14 -0.44 -4.95
C VAL A 103 -0.14 0.14 -6.34
N LEU A 104 0.86 0.71 -7.03
CA LEU A 104 0.65 1.28 -8.36
C LEU A 104 0.14 0.25 -9.37
N ARG A 105 0.74 -0.95 -9.37
CA ARG A 105 0.36 -2.03 -10.30
C ARG A 105 -1.08 -2.51 -10.04
N ALA A 106 -1.46 -2.66 -8.78
CA ALA A 106 -2.77 -3.18 -8.40
C ALA A 106 -3.87 -2.11 -8.49
N CYS A 107 -3.59 -0.90 -8.00
CA CYS A 107 -4.60 0.11 -7.74
C CYS A 107 -4.65 1.21 -8.80
N SER A 108 -3.53 1.50 -9.46
CA SER A 108 -3.36 2.76 -10.21
C SER A 108 -3.24 2.55 -11.72
N THR A 109 -3.14 1.31 -12.20
CA THR A 109 -3.21 1.02 -13.64
C THR A 109 -4.46 1.64 -14.26
N GLY A 110 -4.30 2.46 -15.30
CA GLY A 110 -5.39 3.17 -15.98
C GLY A 110 -5.99 4.36 -15.21
N GLN A 111 -5.45 4.70 -14.03
CA GLN A 111 -5.93 5.81 -13.21
C GLN A 111 -5.29 7.15 -13.58
N SER A 112 -5.85 8.23 -13.04
CA SER A 112 -5.35 9.60 -13.27
C SER A 112 -3.93 9.83 -12.74
N ALA A 113 -3.26 10.84 -13.29
CA ALA A 113 -1.97 11.32 -12.79
C ALA A 113 -2.01 11.67 -11.29
N THR A 114 -3.14 12.20 -10.82
CA THR A 114 -3.37 12.53 -9.41
C THR A 114 -3.37 11.31 -8.50
N GLN A 115 -3.97 10.20 -8.96
CA GLN A 115 -3.96 8.96 -8.20
C GLN A 115 -2.56 8.37 -8.12
N TRP A 116 -1.83 8.31 -9.24
CA TRP A 116 -0.43 7.87 -9.27
C TRP A 116 0.45 8.68 -8.32
N ALA A 117 0.36 10.01 -8.38
CA ALA A 117 1.14 10.88 -7.50
C ALA A 117 0.79 10.65 -6.02
N ARG A 118 -0.49 10.46 -5.68
CA ARG A 118 -0.92 10.14 -4.31
C ARG A 118 -0.30 8.84 -3.82
N ASP A 119 -0.39 7.76 -4.60
CA ASP A 119 0.13 6.46 -4.21
C ASP A 119 1.66 6.47 -4.03
N ILE A 120 2.38 7.19 -4.90
CA ILE A 120 3.82 7.38 -4.75
C ILE A 120 4.15 8.13 -3.45
N VAL A 121 3.43 9.22 -3.17
CA VAL A 121 3.65 10.03 -1.96
C VAL A 121 3.35 9.23 -0.69
N ASP A 122 2.25 8.49 -0.68
CA ASP A 122 1.79 7.76 0.50
C ASP A 122 2.60 6.48 0.75
N PHE A 123 3.07 5.77 -0.29
CA PHE A 123 3.68 4.45 -0.13
C PHE A 123 5.16 4.36 -0.45
N SER A 124 5.76 5.36 -1.11
CA SER A 124 7.17 5.35 -1.50
C SER A 124 8.03 6.33 -0.69
N SER A 125 7.44 7.41 -0.18
CA SER A 125 8.12 8.44 0.64
C SER A 125 9.30 9.13 -0.04
N VAL A 126 9.09 9.60 -1.27
CA VAL A 126 10.09 10.21 -2.17
C VAL A 126 10.86 11.41 -1.57
N ILE A 127 10.40 12.02 -0.48
CA ILE A 127 10.77 13.41 -0.13
C ILE A 127 11.48 13.51 1.22
N TYR A 128 12.31 12.52 1.54
CA TYR A 128 13.31 12.62 2.62
C TYR A 128 14.75 12.64 2.11
N ALA A 129 14.99 12.88 0.81
CA ALA A 129 16.32 13.19 0.30
C ALA A 129 16.73 14.61 0.80
N ALA A 130 17.95 14.73 1.33
CA ALA A 130 18.50 15.86 2.08
C ALA A 130 18.36 17.26 1.40
N PRO A 131 18.36 18.37 2.19
CA PRO A 131 18.07 19.73 1.71
C PRO A 131 19.17 20.32 0.82
N ILE A 132 18.78 21.05 -0.22
CA ILE A 132 19.62 22.00 -0.97
C ILE A 132 18.80 23.30 -1.14
N THR A 133 19.45 24.46 -1.05
CA THR A 133 18.86 25.81 -0.92
C THR A 133 18.61 26.49 -2.28
N ASP A 134 17.47 27.18 -2.44
CA ASP A 134 17.12 28.30 -3.35
C ASP A 134 15.64 28.21 -3.87
N PRO A 135 14.74 29.13 -3.49
CA PRO A 135 13.29 29.06 -3.72
C PRO A 135 12.71 29.79 -4.96
N ALA A 136 13.51 30.25 -5.94
CA ALA A 136 13.04 31.28 -6.88
C ALA A 136 12.12 30.87 -8.07
N THR A 137 11.77 29.60 -8.29
CA THR A 137 11.31 29.16 -9.65
C THR A 137 10.05 28.27 -9.73
N ALA A 138 9.04 28.43 -8.86
CA ALA A 138 7.82 27.61 -8.94
C ALA A 138 6.56 28.39 -9.37
N ARG A 139 5.97 27.96 -10.50
CA ARG A 139 4.74 28.50 -11.11
C ARG A 139 3.48 27.89 -10.47
N GLU A 140 2.37 28.64 -10.57
CA GLU A 140 1.02 28.46 -9.99
C GLU A 140 0.47 27.01 -9.88
N PRO A 141 -0.27 26.67 -8.80
CA PRO A 141 -0.85 25.34 -8.58
C PRO A 141 -2.12 25.05 -9.38
N VAL A 142 -2.12 23.89 -10.03
CA VAL A 142 -3.33 23.23 -10.53
C VAL A 142 -3.51 21.97 -9.68
N ALA A 143 -4.48 22.00 -8.75
CA ALA A 143 -4.77 20.98 -7.72
C ALA A 143 -3.64 20.70 -6.69
N THR A 144 -3.90 21.08 -5.42
CA THR A 144 -2.99 20.85 -4.30
C THR A 144 -3.34 19.57 -3.55
N VAL A 145 -2.35 18.69 -3.35
CA VAL A 145 -2.45 17.60 -2.36
C VAL A 145 -1.56 17.98 -1.18
N HIS A 146 -2.08 17.83 0.05
CA HIS A 146 -1.32 18.04 1.28
C HIS A 146 -0.96 16.68 1.89
N ALA A 147 0.33 16.38 2.03
CA ALA A 147 0.79 15.22 2.78
C ALA A 147 2.10 15.53 3.49
N ALA A 148 2.20 15.20 4.79
CA ALA A 148 3.45 15.25 5.56
C ALA A 148 4.25 16.57 5.48
N GLY A 149 3.57 17.72 5.52
CA GLY A 149 4.24 19.03 5.41
C GLY A 149 4.67 19.40 3.99
N LEU A 150 4.12 18.72 2.98
CA LEU A 150 4.38 18.95 1.57
C LEU A 150 3.11 19.36 0.83
N GLU A 151 3.24 20.37 -0.03
CA GLU A 151 2.24 20.75 -1.04
C GLU A 151 2.67 20.20 -2.40
N PHE A 152 1.79 19.45 -3.06
CA PHE A 152 2.05 18.92 -4.40
C PHE A 152 1.25 19.67 -5.46
N PHE A 153 1.83 19.84 -6.64
CA PHE A 153 1.24 20.56 -7.78
C PHE A 153 0.90 19.57 -8.92
N ALA A 154 0.04 19.99 -9.86
CA ALA A 154 -0.51 19.18 -10.96
C ALA A 154 0.44 18.10 -11.51
N PRO A 155 0.12 16.82 -11.26
CA PRO A 155 0.86 15.73 -11.87
C PRO A 155 0.49 15.55 -13.34
N GLN A 156 1.48 15.18 -14.14
CA GLN A 156 1.32 14.77 -15.53
C GLN A 156 1.70 13.29 -15.66
N LEU A 157 0.87 12.51 -16.34
CA LEU A 157 1.09 11.09 -16.59
C LEU A 157 1.29 10.89 -18.10
N THR A 158 2.36 10.20 -18.47
CA THR A 158 2.69 9.88 -19.85
C THR A 158 3.19 8.46 -19.95
N THR A 159 2.72 7.72 -20.95
CA THR A 159 3.25 6.40 -21.30
C THR A 159 4.34 6.57 -22.36
N THR A 160 5.55 6.09 -22.07
CA THR A 160 6.71 6.16 -22.97
C THR A 160 7.23 4.75 -23.19
N GLY A 161 6.94 4.17 -24.36
CA GLY A 161 7.17 2.73 -24.59
C GLY A 161 6.39 1.89 -23.57
N ASP A 162 7.07 0.90 -22.98
CA ASP A 162 6.53 -0.02 -21.97
C ASP A 162 6.69 0.53 -20.54
N SER A 163 6.64 1.85 -20.38
CA SER A 163 6.82 2.50 -19.08
C SER A 163 5.82 3.62 -18.89
N THR A 164 5.26 3.68 -17.70
CA THR A 164 4.41 4.80 -17.27
C THR A 164 5.23 5.75 -16.42
N VAL A 165 5.25 7.02 -16.83
CA VAL A 165 6.01 8.09 -16.17
C VAL A 165 5.04 9.11 -15.60
N VAL A 166 5.15 9.42 -14.31
CA VAL A 166 4.44 10.52 -13.66
C VAL A 166 5.41 11.60 -13.21
N LYS A 167 5.07 12.84 -13.49
CA LYS A 167 5.88 14.03 -13.19
C LYS A 167 5.07 14.99 -12.36
N PHE A 168 5.60 15.48 -11.25
CA PHE A 168 4.91 16.46 -10.41
C PHE A 168 5.88 17.29 -9.60
N TYR A 169 5.41 18.43 -9.09
CA TYR A 169 6.20 19.26 -8.19
C TYR A 169 5.75 19.07 -6.75
N SER A 170 6.67 19.22 -5.82
CA SER A 170 6.39 19.27 -4.38
C SER A 170 7.05 20.49 -3.75
N ARG A 171 6.45 21.03 -2.70
CA ARG A 171 6.97 22.15 -1.91
C ARG A 171 6.93 21.81 -0.43
N ASN A 172 8.03 22.06 0.27
CA ASN A 172 8.08 21.96 1.73
C ASN A 172 7.33 23.15 2.35
N VAL A 173 6.25 22.87 3.09
CA VAL A 173 5.45 23.87 3.82
C VAL A 173 5.76 23.78 5.30
N GLY A 174 5.96 24.93 5.95
CA GLY A 174 6.28 25.00 7.39
C GLY A 174 7.74 24.77 7.75
N PHE A 175 8.61 24.53 6.77
CA PHE A 175 10.07 24.51 6.97
C PHE A 175 10.64 25.92 6.91
N THR A 176 11.69 26.19 7.70
CA THR A 176 12.38 27.48 7.78
C THR A 176 12.92 27.95 6.42
N ALA A 177 13.21 27.01 5.52
CA ALA A 177 13.57 27.25 4.13
C ALA A 177 12.68 26.39 3.21
N PRO A 178 11.58 26.94 2.65
CA PRO A 178 10.75 26.21 1.70
C PRO A 178 11.56 25.90 0.44
N ALA A 179 11.56 24.64 0.02
CA ALA A 179 12.18 24.17 -1.22
C ALA A 179 11.12 23.58 -2.14
N VAL A 180 11.30 23.77 -3.44
CA VAL A 180 10.46 23.14 -4.47
C VAL A 180 11.28 22.09 -5.20
N HIS A 181 10.69 20.91 -5.34
CA HIS A 181 11.29 19.77 -6.02
C HIS A 181 10.45 19.42 -7.25
N TYR A 182 11.13 19.01 -8.31
CA TYR A 182 10.54 18.26 -9.40
C TYR A 182 10.75 16.77 -9.13
N VAL A 183 9.66 16.01 -9.15
CA VAL A 183 9.62 14.57 -8.97
C VAL A 183 9.26 13.93 -10.30
N GLU A 184 10.07 12.97 -10.73
CA GLU A 184 9.81 12.10 -11.86
C GLU A 184 9.85 10.65 -11.39
N ALA A 185 8.74 9.94 -11.59
CA ALA A 185 8.61 8.55 -11.23
C ALA A 185 8.30 7.72 -12.47
N THR A 186 9.06 6.64 -12.67
CA THR A 186 8.93 5.74 -13.82
C THR A 186 8.66 4.34 -13.34
N LEU A 187 7.59 3.73 -13.83
CA LEU A 187 7.27 2.32 -13.61
C LEU A 187 7.27 1.58 -14.95
N PRO A 188 8.30 0.74 -15.22
CA PRO A 188 8.28 -0.17 -16.36
C PRO A 188 7.28 -1.31 -16.16
N ASP A 189 6.68 -1.81 -17.24
CA ASP A 189 5.63 -2.84 -17.22
C ASP A 189 6.04 -4.10 -16.45
N ASN A 190 7.31 -4.49 -16.49
CA ASN A 190 7.89 -5.62 -15.74
C ASN A 190 8.99 -5.21 -14.74
N GLY A 191 9.16 -3.91 -14.50
CA GLY A 191 10.22 -3.37 -13.65
C GLY A 191 9.72 -2.88 -12.29
N THR A 192 10.66 -2.40 -11.49
CA THR A 192 10.36 -1.72 -10.22
C THR A 192 10.17 -0.23 -10.44
N LEU A 193 9.39 0.41 -9.56
CA LEU A 193 9.29 1.86 -9.53
C LEU A 193 10.69 2.48 -9.32
N ARG A 194 11.01 3.47 -10.15
CA ARG A 194 12.13 4.38 -9.94
C ARG A 194 11.57 5.76 -9.67
N VAL A 195 12.13 6.47 -8.68
CA VAL A 195 11.74 7.85 -8.42
C VAL A 195 12.98 8.72 -8.25
N ASP A 196 13.04 9.78 -9.04
CA ASP A 196 14.09 10.78 -9.04
C ASP A 196 13.49 12.12 -8.62
N ALA A 197 14.03 12.72 -7.56
CA ALA A 197 13.65 14.05 -7.10
C ALA A 197 14.85 14.99 -7.22
N ARG A 198 14.64 16.14 -7.87
CA ARG A 198 15.67 17.19 -8.01
C ARG A 198 15.09 18.54 -7.66
N LYS A 199 15.96 19.41 -7.15
CA LYS A 199 15.60 20.79 -6.87
C LYS A 199 15.47 21.60 -8.18
N LEU A 200 14.50 22.51 -8.22
CA LEU A 200 14.36 23.49 -9.31
C LEU A 200 15.32 24.67 -9.18
#